data_AF-A0A6J4KWK9-F1
#
_entry.id   AF-A0A6J4KWK9-F1
#
_cell.length_a   1.000
_cell.length_b   1.000
_cell.length_c   1.000
_cell.angle_alpha   90.00
_cell.angle_beta   90.00
_cell.angle_gamma   90.00
#
_symmetry.space_group_name_H-M   'P 1'
#
loop_
_entity.id
_entity.type
_entity.pdbx_description
1 polymer ?
#
loop_
_entity_poly.entity_id
_entity_poly.type
_entity_poly.pdbx_seq_one_letter_code
_entity_poly.pdbx_strand_id
1 'polypeptide(L)'
;MKIPRAAYGVLRDTIVTHNHPGGRSFSEDDIITAVELDLFELRAVSRVFTYRLRRPERGWGKHAVDELQSAFDEVYRIIDQLIASGVITQQLADGMAHHELAKRFAARVGAQYRRHQEAH
;
A
#
# COMPACT_ATOMS: atom_id res chain seq x y z
N MET A 1 -12.52 -5.65 -2.58
CA MET A 1 -13.72 -5.08 -1.94
C MET A 1 -14.51 -4.34 -3.02
N LYS A 2 -15.82 -4.59 -3.22
CA LYS A 2 -16.61 -3.83 -4.21
C LYS A 2 -17.31 -2.67 -3.51
N ILE A 3 -16.87 -1.45 -3.78
CA ILE A 3 -17.49 -0.23 -3.25
C ILE A 3 -18.54 0.24 -4.26
N PRO A 4 -19.81 0.46 -3.88
CA PRO A 4 -20.82 0.99 -4.79
C PRO A 4 -20.44 2.39 -5.26
N ARG A 5 -20.66 2.72 -6.55
CA ARG A 5 -20.34 4.06 -7.11
C ARG A 5 -20.94 5.23 -6.31
N ALA A 6 -22.13 5.04 -5.74
CA ALA A 6 -22.80 6.04 -4.90
C ALA A 6 -22.00 6.38 -3.61
N ALA A 7 -21.14 5.49 -3.14
CA ALA A 7 -20.33 5.70 -1.94
C ALA A 7 -19.00 6.43 -2.21
N TYR A 8 -18.60 6.63 -3.47
CA TYR A 8 -17.29 7.22 -3.80
C TYR A 8 -17.17 8.66 -3.26
N GLY A 9 -18.23 9.47 -3.38
CA GLY A 9 -18.24 10.82 -2.83
C GLY A 9 -18.29 10.88 -1.29
N VAL A 10 -18.78 9.81 -0.64
CA VAL A 10 -18.90 9.74 0.83
C VAL A 10 -17.56 9.40 1.48
N LEU A 11 -16.71 8.65 0.78
CA LEU A 11 -15.42 8.17 1.31
C LEU A 11 -14.27 9.15 1.10
N ARG A 12 -14.47 10.19 0.28
CA ARG A 12 -13.49 11.26 0.12
C ARG A 12 -13.14 11.90 1.46
N ASP A 13 -11.85 12.17 1.67
CA ASP A 13 -11.33 12.79 2.90
C ASP A 13 -11.55 11.97 4.19
N THR A 14 -11.96 10.71 4.06
CA THR A 14 -12.17 9.82 5.21
C THR A 14 -10.93 9.00 5.55
N ILE A 15 -10.95 8.44 6.75
CA ILE A 15 -10.01 7.44 7.21
C ILE A 15 -10.69 6.08 7.11
N VAL A 16 -10.15 5.19 6.28
CA VAL A 16 -10.65 3.82 6.14
C VAL A 16 -9.70 2.87 6.85
N THR A 17 -10.25 2.01 7.69
CA THR A 17 -9.49 0.96 8.39
C THR A 17 -10.05 -0.40 8.03
N HIS A 18 -9.17 -1.34 7.69
CA HIS A 18 -9.53 -2.74 7.46
C HIS A 18 -8.45 -3.68 8.02
N ASN A 19 -8.74 -4.98 8.05
CA ASN A 19 -7.87 -5.97 8.67
C ASN A 19 -7.06 -6.75 7.62
N HIS A 20 -5.80 -7.02 7.92
CA HIS A 20 -4.89 -7.91 7.17
C HIS A 20 -4.49 -9.11 8.04
N PRO A 21 -5.32 -10.17 8.12
CA PRO A 21 -5.01 -11.35 8.92
C PRO A 21 -3.69 -12.02 8.52
N GLY A 22 -3.31 -11.93 7.23
CA GLY A 22 -2.06 -12.47 6.71
C GLY A 22 -0.80 -11.65 6.99
N GLY A 23 -0.89 -10.53 7.73
CA GLY A 23 0.29 -9.77 8.17
C GLY A 23 0.95 -8.87 7.13
N ARG A 24 0.65 -9.04 5.85
CA ARG A 24 1.22 -8.26 4.74
C ARG A 24 0.78 -6.78 4.80
N SER A 25 1.56 -5.90 4.19
CA SER A 25 1.15 -4.50 3.97
C SER A 25 0.12 -4.38 2.84
N PHE A 26 -0.14 -3.15 2.37
CA PHE A 26 -1.12 -2.83 1.34
C PHE A 26 -0.82 -3.57 0.01
N SER A 27 -1.85 -4.18 -0.55
CA SER A 27 -1.84 -4.65 -1.94
C SER A 27 -1.93 -3.47 -2.92
N GLU A 28 -1.76 -3.75 -4.21
CA GLU A 28 -1.98 -2.76 -5.26
C GLU A 28 -3.42 -2.22 -5.22
N ASP A 29 -4.42 -3.12 -5.15
CA ASP A 29 -5.84 -2.77 -5.05
C ASP A 29 -6.15 -1.86 -3.85
N ASP A 30 -5.48 -2.06 -2.71
CA ASP A 30 -5.63 -1.21 -1.53
C ASP A 30 -5.16 0.22 -1.83
N ILE A 31 -4.01 0.36 -2.49
CA ILE A 31 -3.45 1.67 -2.84
C ILE A 31 -4.29 2.36 -3.92
N ILE A 32 -4.71 1.62 -4.97
CA ILE A 32 -5.62 2.13 -6.00
C ILE A 32 -6.90 2.63 -5.34
N THR A 33 -7.50 1.85 -4.44
CA THR A 33 -8.70 2.25 -3.71
C THR A 33 -8.47 3.55 -2.92
N ALA A 34 -7.34 3.69 -2.25
CA ALA A 34 -7.02 4.90 -1.51
C ALA A 34 -6.91 6.15 -2.40
N VAL A 35 -6.30 5.99 -3.57
CA VAL A 35 -6.11 7.05 -4.58
C VAL A 35 -7.43 7.41 -5.25
N GLU A 36 -8.16 6.43 -5.78
CA GLU A 36 -9.40 6.64 -6.55
C GLU A 36 -10.54 7.22 -5.71
N LEU A 37 -10.61 6.84 -4.43
CA LEU A 37 -11.59 7.38 -3.49
C LEU A 37 -11.14 8.67 -2.82
N ASP A 38 -9.92 9.13 -3.13
CA ASP A 38 -9.31 10.30 -2.50
C ASP A 38 -9.42 10.23 -0.96
N LEU A 39 -9.01 9.09 -0.38
CA LEU A 39 -9.02 8.89 1.06
C LEU A 39 -8.00 9.81 1.72
N PHE A 40 -8.31 10.31 2.92
CA PHE A 40 -7.31 11.01 3.72
C PHE A 40 -6.25 10.05 4.24
N GLU A 41 -6.67 8.86 4.70
CA GLU A 41 -5.77 7.83 5.21
C GLU A 41 -6.36 6.43 5.04
N LEU A 42 -5.56 5.48 4.54
CA LEU A 42 -5.86 4.06 4.59
C LEU A 42 -5.05 3.39 5.71
N ARG A 43 -5.72 2.56 6.52
CA ARG A 43 -5.13 1.75 7.58
C ARG A 43 -5.41 0.28 7.33
N ALA A 44 -4.36 -0.54 7.45
CA ALA A 44 -4.46 -2.00 7.48
C ALA A 44 -3.90 -2.50 8.82
N VAL A 45 -4.75 -3.15 9.61
CA VAL A 45 -4.39 -3.68 10.93
C VAL A 45 -4.16 -5.19 10.81
N SER A 46 -2.97 -5.64 11.19
CA SER A 46 -2.63 -7.05 11.31
C SER A 46 -2.39 -7.42 12.77
N ARG A 47 -2.04 -8.69 13.04
CA ARG A 47 -1.70 -9.12 14.39
C ARG A 47 -0.46 -8.42 14.97
N VAL A 48 0.53 -8.11 14.13
CA VAL A 48 1.84 -7.60 14.58
C VAL A 48 2.02 -6.13 14.24
N PHE A 49 1.47 -5.68 13.13
CA PHE A 49 1.65 -4.32 12.63
C PHE A 49 0.34 -3.65 12.26
N THR A 50 0.26 -2.34 12.49
CA THR A 50 -0.65 -1.44 11.78
C THR A 50 0.11 -0.67 10.69
N TYR A 51 -0.37 -0.79 9.47
CA TYR A 51 0.12 -0.04 8.31
C TYR A 51 -0.77 1.18 8.08
N ARG A 52 -0.16 2.32 7.76
CA ARG A 52 -0.85 3.59 7.53
C ARG A 52 -0.30 4.22 6.26
N LEU A 53 -1.19 4.58 5.33
CA LEU A 53 -0.87 5.32 4.13
C LEU A 53 -1.73 6.58 4.10
N ARG A 54 -1.11 7.74 4.34
CA ARG A 54 -1.80 9.03 4.41
C ARG A 54 -1.51 9.85 3.16
N ARG A 55 -2.57 10.42 2.59
CA ARG A 55 -2.51 11.26 1.40
C ARG A 55 -1.62 12.49 1.62
N PRO A 56 -0.86 12.94 0.60
CA PRO A 56 -0.14 14.21 0.65
C PRO A 56 -1.09 15.40 0.85
N GLU A 57 -0.59 16.52 1.41
CA GLU A 57 -1.40 17.74 1.57
C GLU A 57 -1.95 18.28 0.24
N ARG A 58 -1.20 18.08 -0.85
CA ARG A 58 -1.59 18.49 -2.22
C ARG A 58 -2.49 17.46 -2.94
N GLY A 59 -2.93 16.42 -2.24
CA GLY A 59 -3.66 15.28 -2.82
C GLY A 59 -2.73 14.22 -3.40
N TRP A 60 -3.30 13.12 -3.92
CA TRP A 60 -2.53 11.99 -4.46
C TRP A 60 -1.73 12.31 -5.73
N GLY A 61 -2.18 13.30 -6.51
CA GLY A 61 -1.60 13.64 -7.81
C GLY A 61 -2.22 12.87 -8.98
N LYS A 62 -2.20 13.48 -10.17
CA LYS A 62 -2.88 12.95 -11.37
C LYS A 62 -2.29 11.64 -11.90
N HIS A 63 -1.00 11.40 -11.61
CA HIS A 63 -0.24 10.24 -12.07
C HIS A 63 0.01 9.21 -10.97
N ALA A 64 -0.72 9.28 -9.86
CA ALA A 64 -0.49 8.39 -8.72
C ALA A 64 -0.58 6.90 -9.11
N VAL A 65 -1.55 6.52 -9.94
CA VAL A 65 -1.68 5.13 -10.41
C VAL A 65 -0.52 4.73 -11.31
N ASP A 66 -0.04 5.63 -12.18
CA ASP A 66 1.13 5.38 -13.02
C ASP A 66 2.41 5.19 -12.18
N GLU A 67 2.55 5.98 -11.11
CA GLU A 67 3.65 5.86 -10.14
C GLU A 67 3.57 4.57 -9.33
N LEU A 68 2.35 4.10 -9.01
CA LEU A 68 2.13 2.82 -8.36
C LEU A 68 2.57 1.67 -9.27
N GLN A 69 2.14 1.65 -10.53
CA GLN A 69 2.55 0.62 -11.49
C GLN A 69 4.07 0.62 -11.68
N SER A 70 4.67 1.80 -11.80
CA SER A 70 6.11 1.94 -11.95
C SER A 70 6.89 1.50 -10.69
N ALA A 71 6.30 1.64 -9.50
CA ALA A 71 6.85 1.11 -8.25
C ALA A 71 6.68 -0.40 -8.15
N PHE A 72 5.53 -0.93 -8.59
CA PHE A 72 5.25 -2.37 -8.67
C PHE A 72 6.29 -3.07 -9.56
N ASP A 73 6.46 -2.59 -10.79
CA ASP A 73 7.40 -3.18 -11.75
C ASP A 73 8.84 -3.16 -11.23
N GLU A 74 9.23 -2.09 -10.52
CA GLU A 74 10.55 -2.01 -9.87
C GLU A 74 10.70 -3.03 -8.75
N VAL A 75 9.73 -3.09 -7.83
CA VAL A 75 9.77 -3.98 -6.67
C VAL A 75 9.83 -5.44 -7.11
N TYR A 76 8.93 -5.85 -8.00
CA TYR A 76 8.81 -7.25 -8.39
C TYR A 76 9.99 -7.69 -9.26
N ARG A 77 10.52 -6.82 -10.13
CA ARG A 77 11.76 -7.13 -10.86
C ARG A 77 12.94 -7.38 -9.93
N ILE A 78 13.09 -6.58 -8.88
CA ILE A 78 14.17 -6.77 -7.88
C ILE A 78 13.96 -8.07 -7.11
N ILE A 79 12.72 -8.33 -6.68
CA ILE A 79 12.39 -9.55 -5.94
C ILE A 79 12.63 -10.80 -6.78
N ASP A 80 12.22 -10.81 -8.04
CA ASP A 80 12.44 -11.94 -8.96
C ASP A 80 13.94 -12.22 -9.14
N GLN A 81 14.77 -11.18 -9.27
CA GLN A 81 16.22 -11.32 -9.34
C GLN A 81 16.81 -11.90 -8.05
N LEU A 82 16.31 -11.48 -6.89
CA LEU A 82 16.76 -12.00 -5.58
C LEU A 82 16.34 -13.46 -5.35
N ILE A 83 15.15 -13.85 -5.83
CA ILE A 83 14.68 -15.24 -5.80
C ILE A 83 15.52 -16.10 -6.75
N ALA A 84 15.71 -15.66 -7.99
CA ALA A 84 16.46 -16.40 -9.01
C ALA A 84 17.93 -16.60 -8.63
N SER A 85 18.52 -15.65 -7.89
CA SER A 85 19.88 -15.76 -7.35
C SER A 85 19.97 -16.52 -6.03
N GLY A 86 18.85 -16.96 -5.45
CA GLY A 86 18.81 -17.70 -4.19
C GLY A 86 19.09 -16.85 -2.94
N VAL A 87 19.10 -15.52 -3.05
CA VAL A 87 19.33 -14.60 -1.93
C VAL A 87 18.15 -14.60 -0.96
N ILE A 88 16.92 -14.70 -1.48
CA ILE A 88 15.70 -14.80 -0.69
C ILE A 88 14.83 -15.96 -1.17
N THR A 89 13.99 -16.48 -0.27
CA THR A 89 12.96 -17.46 -0.63
C THR A 89 11.69 -16.76 -1.12
N GLN A 90 10.84 -17.47 -1.85
CA GLN A 90 9.50 -16.98 -2.22
C GLN A 90 8.70 -16.54 -0.98
N GLN A 91 8.78 -17.30 0.11
CA GLN A 91 8.07 -16.98 1.35
C GLN A 91 8.56 -15.65 1.97
N LEU A 92 9.86 -15.37 1.91
CA LEU A 92 10.40 -14.10 2.37
C LEU A 92 9.97 -12.95 1.45
N ALA A 93 9.99 -13.18 0.14
CA ALA A 93 9.51 -12.22 -0.85
C ALA A 93 8.04 -11.83 -0.62
N ASP A 94 7.15 -12.81 -0.43
CA ASP A 94 5.72 -12.60 -0.17
C ASP A 94 5.47 -11.76 1.10
N GLY A 95 6.36 -11.87 2.09
CA GLY A 95 6.30 -11.11 3.33
C GLY A 95 6.75 -9.65 3.20
N MET A 96 7.64 -9.34 2.25
CA MET A 96 8.25 -8.00 2.13
C MET A 96 7.74 -7.18 0.94
N ALA A 97 7.24 -7.80 -0.13
CA ALA A 97 6.89 -7.13 -1.39
C ALA A 97 5.92 -5.96 -1.19
N HIS A 98 4.81 -6.20 -0.51
CA HIS A 98 3.79 -5.18 -0.25
C HIS A 98 4.32 -4.01 0.59
N HIS A 99 5.22 -4.29 1.53
CA HIS A 99 5.85 -3.27 2.36
C HIS A 99 6.76 -2.36 1.54
N GLU A 100 7.60 -2.95 0.68
CA GLU A 100 8.49 -2.18 -0.18
C GLU A 100 7.73 -1.43 -1.28
N LEU A 101 6.66 -2.02 -1.83
CA LEU A 101 5.74 -1.34 -2.74
C LEU A 101 5.14 -0.09 -2.10
N ALA A 102 4.53 -0.23 -0.93
CA ALA A 102 3.89 0.89 -0.24
C ALA A 102 4.89 2.00 0.12
N LYS A 103 6.11 1.65 0.54
CA LYS A 103 7.19 2.61 0.81
C LYS A 103 7.59 3.40 -0.42
N ARG A 104 7.88 2.70 -1.54
CA ARG A 104 8.33 3.34 -2.79
C ARG A 104 7.23 4.20 -3.41
N PHE A 105 6.00 3.68 -3.47
CA PHE A 105 4.86 4.45 -3.92
C PHE A 105 4.71 5.74 -3.10
N ALA A 106 4.72 5.63 -1.77
CA ALA A 106 4.57 6.80 -0.91
C ALA A 106 5.67 7.84 -1.12
N ALA A 107 6.92 7.41 -1.30
CA ALA A 107 8.03 8.31 -1.60
C ALA A 107 7.84 9.06 -2.94
N ARG A 108 7.37 8.36 -3.98
CA ARG A 108 7.17 8.93 -5.33
C ARG A 108 6.06 9.97 -5.38
N VAL A 109 4.96 9.74 -4.67
CA VAL A 109 3.79 10.64 -4.68
C VAL A 109 3.80 11.65 -3.51
N GLY A 110 4.81 11.58 -2.64
CA GLY A 110 4.89 12.43 -1.43
C GLY A 110 3.90 12.05 -0.33
N ALA A 111 3.35 10.84 -0.35
CA ALA A 111 2.46 10.33 0.69
C ALA A 111 3.26 9.92 1.94
N GLN A 112 2.57 9.80 3.06
CA GLN A 112 3.19 9.30 4.29
C GLN A 112 2.82 7.84 4.51
N TYR A 113 3.80 6.96 4.33
CA TYR A 113 3.69 5.56 4.72
C TYR A 113 4.32 5.33 6.09
N ARG A 114 3.62 4.61 6.97
CA ARG A 114 4.15 4.17 8.27
C ARG A 114 3.76 2.73 8.56
N ARG A 115 4.67 2.01 9.21
CA ARG A 115 4.42 0.70 9.84
C ARG A 115 4.66 0.87 11.34
N HIS A 116 3.63 0.62 12.14
CA HIS A 116 3.71 0.62 13.60
C HIS A 116 3.62 -0.82 14.10
N GLN A 117 4.49 -1.21 15.03
CA GLN A 117 4.42 -2.51 15.69
C GLN A 117 3.50 -2.39 16.91
N GLU A 118 2.51 -3.25 17.00
CA GLU A 118 1.62 -3.31 18.15
C GLU A 118 2.37 -3.90 19.34
N ALA A 119 2.30 -3.23 20.50
CA ALA A 119 2.81 -3.77 21.75
C ALA A 119 1.80 -4.81 22.28
N HIS A 120 2.26 -6.04 22.47
CA HIS A 120 1.51 -7.11 23.16
C HIS A 120 2.14 -7.37 24.52
#